data_AF-A0A947R8L2-F1
#
_entry.id   AF-A0A947R8L2-F1
#
_cell.length_a   1.000
_cell.length_b   1.000
_cell.length_c   1.000
_cell.angle_alpha   90.00
_cell.angle_beta   90.00
_cell.angle_gamma   90.00
#
_symmetry.space_group_name_H-M   'P 1'
#
loop_
_entity.id
_entity.type
_entity.pdbx_description
1 polymer ?
#
loop_
_entity_poly.entity_id
_entity_poly.type
_entity_poly.pdbx_seq_one_letter_code
_entity_poly.pdbx_strand_id
1 'polypeptide(L)'
;MNKEKALLISVKQIFLIGIMCLGLITTIGTGSGDDDKNGSSTGTEATLKHEGFDFSAGVVPENGEDSDGDTINWVPDPSMYLDGASYGDGVWWRSKENTASENFSKDLGEVDLDSLTDIPTIWDGGTGIALISLQENHVYIVKCKDGYAAFLVKSIDLDTWDVAVDYIYTSGTSF
;
A
#
# COMPACT_ATOMS: atom_id res chain seq x y z
N MET A 1 29.12 -45.17 39.10
CA MET A 1 27.70 -45.19 38.72
C MET A 1 27.44 -43.96 37.87
N ASN A 2 27.11 -44.18 36.60
CA ASN A 2 27.37 -43.26 35.49
C ASN A 2 26.53 -41.97 35.56
N LYS A 3 27.22 -40.85 35.29
CA LYS A 3 26.66 -39.53 35.06
C LYS A 3 26.47 -39.38 33.54
N GLU A 4 25.23 -39.20 33.11
CA GLU A 4 24.91 -38.68 31.78
C GLU A 4 23.81 -37.65 31.94
N LYS A 5 24.07 -36.41 31.51
CA LYS A 5 23.17 -35.61 30.67
C LYS A 5 23.92 -34.40 30.12
N ALA A 6 23.82 -34.31 28.81
CA ALA A 6 24.73 -33.64 27.90
C ALA A 6 24.55 -32.11 27.88
N LEU A 7 25.69 -31.44 27.78
CA LEU A 7 25.87 -30.06 27.33
C LEU A 7 26.35 -30.13 25.88
N LEU A 8 25.61 -29.60 24.92
CA LEU A 8 26.07 -29.48 23.53
C LEU A 8 25.71 -28.11 22.98
N ILE A 9 26.64 -27.19 23.20
CA ILE A 9 26.80 -25.93 22.49
C ILE A 9 27.35 -26.30 21.11
N SER A 10 26.57 -26.06 20.05
CA SER A 10 27.04 -26.30 18.68
C SER A 10 27.70 -25.05 18.12
N VAL A 11 28.99 -25.21 17.87
CA VAL A 11 29.96 -24.26 17.34
C VAL A 11 29.69 -24.04 15.84
N LYS A 12 29.33 -22.81 15.45
CA LYS A 12 29.47 -22.35 14.07
C LYS A 12 30.78 -21.56 13.94
N GLN A 13 31.82 -22.22 13.44
CA GLN A 13 32.97 -21.58 12.81
C GLN A 13 33.13 -22.14 11.40
N ILE A 14 33.33 -21.25 10.43
CA ILE A 14 34.20 -21.32 9.23
C ILE A 14 33.94 -19.95 8.52
N PHE A 15 34.76 -18.90 8.71
CA PHE A 15 35.99 -18.53 7.95
C PHE A 15 35.76 -18.51 6.41
N LEU A 16 36.16 -17.52 5.61
CA LEU A 16 37.50 -16.90 5.48
C LEU A 16 37.48 -15.85 4.31
N ILE A 17 38.18 -14.70 4.46
CA ILE A 17 38.89 -13.84 3.45
C ILE A 17 38.04 -13.12 2.37
N GLY A 18 38.16 -11.82 2.05
CA GLY A 18 39.20 -10.80 2.25
C GLY A 18 39.66 -10.23 0.90
N ILE A 19 39.58 -8.91 0.67
CA ILE A 19 40.45 -8.13 -0.26
C ILE A 19 40.27 -6.64 0.07
N MET A 20 41.36 -6.01 0.49
CA MET A 20 41.54 -4.56 0.45
C MET A 20 41.73 -4.13 -1.00
N CYS A 21 41.03 -3.10 -1.45
CA CYS A 21 41.51 -2.26 -2.54
C CYS A 21 41.52 -0.80 -2.08
N LEU A 22 42.73 -0.34 -1.84
CA LEU A 22 43.14 1.04 -1.65
C LEU A 22 42.92 1.79 -2.98
N GLY A 23 42.14 2.86 -2.96
CA GLY A 23 41.92 3.74 -4.10
C GLY A 23 41.56 5.14 -3.65
N LEU A 24 42.58 5.91 -3.26
CA LEU A 24 42.49 7.34 -2.98
C LEU A 24 42.55 8.12 -4.30
N ILE A 25 41.46 8.77 -4.72
CA ILE A 25 41.52 9.91 -5.65
C ILE A 25 40.55 10.99 -5.12
N THR A 26 41.14 12.10 -4.71
CA THR A 26 40.49 13.35 -4.32
C THR A 26 39.91 14.07 -5.53
N THR A 27 38.64 14.44 -5.49
CA THR A 27 38.14 15.68 -6.11
C THR A 27 37.18 16.37 -5.16
N ILE A 28 37.45 17.65 -4.91
CA ILE A 28 36.67 18.57 -4.11
C ILE A 28 35.63 19.17 -5.06
N GLY A 29 34.36 18.95 -4.78
CA GLY A 29 33.23 19.58 -5.46
C GLY A 29 32.14 19.86 -4.44
N THR A 30 32.09 21.10 -3.98
CA THR A 30 31.07 21.65 -3.08
C THR A 30 29.77 21.94 -3.83
N GLY A 31 28.68 21.41 -3.30
CA GLY A 31 27.28 21.73 -3.60
C GLY A 31 26.44 20.68 -2.85
N SER A 32 25.99 20.91 -1.62
CA SER A 32 24.78 21.68 -1.25
C SER A 32 23.61 21.39 -2.17
N GLY A 33 22.70 20.55 -1.66
CA GLY A 33 21.47 20.12 -2.30
C GLY A 33 21.04 18.83 -1.63
N ASP A 34 20.32 18.96 -0.50
CA ASP A 34 19.48 17.90 0.03
C ASP A 34 18.45 17.55 -1.05
N ASP A 35 18.77 16.55 -1.86
CA ASP A 35 17.75 15.90 -2.68
C ASP A 35 17.23 14.72 -1.86
N ASP A 36 16.33 15.05 -0.93
CA ASP A 36 15.25 14.14 -0.60
C ASP A 36 14.71 13.64 -1.94
N LYS A 37 14.94 12.37 -2.24
CA LYS A 37 14.28 11.71 -3.37
C LYS A 37 12.81 11.57 -2.99
N ASN A 38 12.07 12.67 -3.06
CA ASN A 38 10.65 12.59 -3.30
C ASN A 38 10.52 12.14 -4.75
N GLY A 39 10.38 10.83 -4.93
CA GLY A 39 10.30 10.19 -6.23
C GLY A 39 9.25 10.90 -7.08
N SER A 40 9.64 11.30 -8.28
CA SER A 40 8.69 11.64 -9.34
C SER A 40 7.90 10.36 -9.64
N SER A 41 6.77 10.16 -8.99
CA SER A 41 5.87 9.04 -9.27
C SER A 41 5.41 9.16 -10.73
N THR A 42 5.38 8.05 -11.46
CA THR A 42 4.79 8.03 -12.81
C THR A 42 3.24 8.03 -12.78
N GLY A 43 2.67 8.10 -11.58
CA GLY A 43 1.23 8.10 -11.34
C GLY A 43 0.55 9.43 -11.65
N THR A 44 -0.76 9.37 -11.85
CA THR A 44 -1.65 10.53 -11.97
C THR A 44 -2.05 10.98 -10.56
N GLU A 45 -1.96 12.28 -10.27
CA GLU A 45 -2.42 12.82 -8.98
C GLU A 45 -3.96 12.88 -8.94
N ALA A 46 -4.55 12.48 -7.80
CA ALA A 46 -5.98 12.61 -7.56
C ALA A 46 -6.31 12.87 -6.09
N THR A 47 -7.56 13.26 -5.83
CA THR A 47 -8.16 13.26 -4.49
C THR A 47 -9.34 12.31 -4.51
N LEU A 48 -9.24 11.21 -3.77
CA LEU A 48 -10.33 10.27 -3.56
C LEU A 48 -11.26 10.83 -2.50
N LYS A 49 -12.57 10.71 -2.72
CA LYS A 49 -13.60 11.33 -1.90
C LYS A 49 -14.78 10.40 -1.65
N HIS A 50 -15.69 10.82 -0.77
CA HIS A 50 -16.91 10.08 -0.47
C HIS A 50 -17.91 10.05 -1.64
N GLU A 51 -17.85 11.02 -2.55
CA GLU A 51 -18.65 11.06 -3.78
C GLU A 51 -18.24 9.98 -4.79
N GLY A 52 -17.07 9.39 -4.60
CA GLY A 52 -16.49 8.33 -5.41
C GLY A 52 -15.53 8.82 -6.47
N PHE A 53 -14.80 7.89 -7.08
CA PHE A 53 -13.79 8.17 -8.10
C PHE A 53 -13.78 7.07 -9.15
N ASP A 54 -13.63 7.46 -10.43
CA ASP A 54 -13.39 6.56 -11.56
C ASP A 54 -11.92 6.70 -11.96
N PHE A 55 -11.13 5.64 -11.74
CA PHE A 55 -9.69 5.64 -12.00
C PHE A 55 -9.37 5.58 -13.50
N SER A 56 -10.23 4.93 -14.28
CA SER A 56 -10.06 4.82 -15.74
C SER A 56 -10.20 6.19 -16.42
N ALA A 57 -11.14 7.01 -15.91
CA ALA A 57 -11.42 8.35 -16.43
C ALA A 57 -10.67 9.46 -15.69
N GLY A 58 -10.19 9.19 -14.47
CA GLY A 58 -9.49 10.16 -13.62
C GLY A 58 -10.37 11.28 -13.10
N VAL A 59 -11.64 11.00 -12.83
CA VAL A 59 -12.64 12.00 -12.42
C VAL A 59 -13.60 11.48 -11.35
N VAL A 60 -14.26 12.41 -10.66
CA VAL A 60 -15.47 12.12 -9.87
C VAL A 60 -16.66 12.14 -10.83
N PRO A 61 -17.35 11.01 -11.07
CA PRO A 61 -18.47 10.97 -12.02
C PRO A 61 -19.70 11.70 -11.47
N GLU A 62 -20.42 12.42 -12.35
CA GLU A 62 -21.55 13.29 -11.94
C GLU A 62 -22.71 12.53 -11.25
N ASN A 63 -22.94 11.27 -11.60
CA ASN A 63 -24.02 10.43 -11.07
C ASN A 63 -23.53 9.38 -10.05
N GLY A 64 -22.22 9.28 -9.79
CA GLY A 64 -21.62 8.26 -8.94
C GLY A 64 -21.72 6.82 -9.46
N GLU A 65 -22.52 6.54 -10.49
CA GLU A 65 -22.74 5.18 -11.01
C GLU A 65 -21.50 4.61 -11.66
N ASP A 66 -20.69 5.47 -12.29
CA ASP A 66 -19.44 5.09 -12.95
C ASP A 66 -18.24 5.06 -11.98
N SER A 67 -18.44 5.37 -10.70
CA SER A 67 -17.36 5.32 -9.71
C SER A 67 -16.89 3.88 -9.44
N ASP A 68 -15.58 3.70 -9.28
CA ASP A 68 -14.97 2.44 -8.88
C ASP A 68 -15.09 2.18 -7.38
N GLY A 69 -15.26 3.23 -6.61
CA GLY A 69 -15.39 3.20 -5.17
C GLY A 69 -15.33 4.58 -4.57
N ASP A 70 -15.37 4.64 -3.25
CA ASP A 70 -15.41 5.87 -2.47
C ASP A 70 -14.66 5.73 -1.13
N THR A 71 -14.25 6.87 -0.56
CA THR A 71 -13.66 6.90 0.78
C THR A 71 -14.76 7.01 1.85
N ILE A 72 -14.59 6.29 2.95
CA ILE A 72 -15.55 6.24 4.07
C ILE A 72 -14.83 6.21 5.42
N ASN A 73 -15.47 6.68 6.50
CA ASN A 73 -14.90 6.65 7.85
C ASN A 73 -15.41 5.51 8.73
N TRP A 74 -15.92 4.45 8.11
CA TRP A 74 -16.22 3.18 8.74
C TRP A 74 -15.58 2.04 7.96
N VAL A 75 -15.39 0.90 8.62
CA VAL A 75 -14.87 -0.28 7.92
C VAL A 75 -15.90 -0.73 6.88
N PRO A 76 -15.52 -0.90 5.62
CA PRO A 76 -16.42 -1.40 4.58
C PRO A 76 -16.81 -2.85 4.83
N ASP A 77 -18.10 -3.14 4.68
CA ASP A 77 -18.58 -4.53 4.60
C ASP A 77 -17.84 -5.30 3.49
N PRO A 78 -17.60 -6.61 3.67
CA PRO A 78 -18.01 -7.46 4.80
C PRO A 78 -16.96 -7.56 5.92
N SER A 79 -15.96 -6.68 5.92
CA SER A 79 -14.88 -6.68 6.90
C SER A 79 -15.34 -6.18 8.27
N MET A 80 -14.51 -6.41 9.29
CA MET A 80 -14.76 -5.89 10.64
C MET A 80 -13.65 -4.94 11.09
N TYR A 81 -13.92 -4.18 12.15
CA TYR A 81 -12.91 -3.38 12.82
C TYR A 81 -11.79 -4.26 13.38
N LEU A 82 -10.57 -3.74 13.33
CA LEU A 82 -9.48 -4.22 14.16
C LEU A 82 -9.85 -4.06 15.64
N ASP A 83 -9.33 -4.93 16.51
CA ASP A 83 -9.56 -4.80 17.95
C ASP A 83 -9.11 -3.41 18.44
N GLY A 84 -9.99 -2.75 19.20
CA GLY A 84 -9.79 -1.38 19.68
C GLY A 84 -10.07 -0.26 18.67
N ALA A 85 -10.41 -0.56 17.41
CA ALA A 85 -10.83 0.43 16.41
C ALA A 85 -12.36 0.58 16.35
N SER A 86 -12.82 1.75 15.91
CA SER A 86 -14.22 2.16 15.88
C SER A 86 -14.53 3.18 14.77
N TYR A 87 -15.80 3.54 14.65
CA TYR A 87 -16.26 4.54 13.68
C TYR A 87 -15.52 5.87 13.85
N GLY A 88 -14.98 6.40 12.75
CA GLY A 88 -14.21 7.65 12.76
C GLY A 88 -12.73 7.52 13.10
N ASP A 89 -12.26 6.33 13.48
CA ASP A 89 -10.83 6.12 13.82
C ASP A 89 -9.91 6.06 12.58
N GLY A 90 -10.48 6.11 11.38
CA GLY A 90 -9.72 6.10 10.13
C GLY A 90 -10.58 6.34 8.90
N VAL A 91 -9.95 6.25 7.73
CA VAL A 91 -10.59 6.30 6.43
C VAL A 91 -10.25 5.01 5.68
N TRP A 92 -11.24 4.41 5.03
CA TRP A 92 -11.10 3.20 4.22
C TRP A 92 -11.51 3.49 2.78
N TRP A 93 -10.91 2.75 1.85
CA TRP A 93 -11.46 2.63 0.50
C TRP A 93 -12.58 1.58 0.47
N ARG A 94 -13.73 1.94 -0.09
CA ARG A 94 -14.83 1.02 -0.38
C ARG A 94 -14.98 0.89 -1.89
N SER A 95 -14.49 -0.22 -2.44
CA SER A 95 -14.75 -0.55 -3.85
C SER A 95 -16.24 -0.84 -4.07
N LYS A 96 -16.79 -0.37 -5.20
CA LYS A 96 -18.14 -0.76 -5.67
C LYS A 96 -18.21 -2.22 -6.09
N GLU A 97 -17.07 -2.84 -6.37
CA GLU A 97 -16.98 -4.25 -6.74
C GLU A 97 -17.02 -5.19 -5.54
N ASN A 98 -16.96 -4.68 -4.30
CA ASN A 98 -17.04 -5.51 -3.10
C ASN A 98 -18.23 -6.47 -3.14
N THR A 99 -18.03 -7.68 -2.64
CA THR A 99 -19.08 -8.70 -2.55
C THR A 99 -19.55 -8.89 -1.12
N ALA A 100 -20.56 -9.75 -0.92
CA ALA A 100 -21.02 -10.13 0.41
C ALA A 100 -19.95 -10.87 1.26
N SER A 101 -18.87 -11.36 0.65
CA SER A 101 -17.83 -12.14 1.34
C SER A 101 -16.42 -11.57 1.24
N GLU A 102 -16.18 -10.60 0.36
CA GLU A 102 -14.84 -10.11 0.04
C GLU A 102 -14.84 -8.60 -0.20
N ASN A 103 -13.84 -7.93 0.37
CA ASN A 103 -13.51 -6.54 0.08
C ASN A 103 -12.26 -6.50 -0.82
N PHE A 104 -12.37 -5.84 -1.97
CA PHE A 104 -11.33 -5.81 -2.99
C PHE A 104 -10.34 -4.65 -2.81
N SER A 105 -9.73 -4.57 -1.63
CA SER A 105 -8.58 -3.73 -1.36
C SER A 105 -7.42 -4.57 -0.81
N LYS A 106 -6.21 -4.28 -1.29
CA LYS A 106 -4.97 -4.91 -0.84
C LYS A 106 -3.99 -3.83 -0.43
N ASP A 107 -3.52 -3.86 0.81
CA ASP A 107 -2.39 -3.08 1.31
C ASP A 107 -1.08 -3.80 0.97
N LEU A 108 -0.18 -3.11 0.27
CA LEU A 108 1.15 -3.62 -0.06
C LEU A 108 2.24 -3.06 0.87
N GLY A 109 1.89 -2.17 1.78
CA GLY A 109 2.82 -1.43 2.63
C GLY A 109 3.54 -0.31 1.89
N GLU A 110 4.67 0.11 2.46
CA GLU A 110 5.57 1.12 1.90
C GLU A 110 6.40 0.51 0.74
N VAL A 111 5.81 0.47 -0.45
CA VAL A 111 6.46 0.04 -1.70
C VAL A 111 6.38 1.14 -2.76
N ASP A 112 7.30 1.12 -3.73
CA ASP A 112 7.27 2.08 -4.84
C ASP A 112 6.11 1.76 -5.79
N LEU A 113 5.24 2.74 -6.08
CA LEU A 113 4.09 2.57 -6.98
C LEU A 113 4.52 2.09 -8.38
N ASP A 114 5.62 2.61 -8.89
CA ASP A 114 6.16 2.29 -10.23
C ASP A 114 6.78 0.88 -10.32
N SER A 115 6.93 0.19 -9.18
CA SER A 115 7.49 -1.16 -9.11
C SER A 115 6.45 -2.27 -9.31
N LEU A 116 5.17 -1.91 -9.31
CA LEU A 116 4.08 -2.88 -9.40
C LEU A 116 3.94 -3.46 -10.80
N THR A 117 3.81 -4.78 -10.87
CA THR A 117 3.53 -5.51 -12.13
C THR A 117 2.29 -6.40 -12.02
N ASP A 118 2.01 -6.92 -10.83
CA ASP A 118 1.04 -8.00 -10.64
C ASP A 118 -0.22 -7.54 -9.92
N ILE A 119 -1.36 -8.10 -10.33
CA ILE A 119 -2.64 -7.96 -9.62
C ILE A 119 -2.74 -9.06 -8.54
N PRO A 120 -3.13 -8.73 -7.29
CA PRO A 120 -3.26 -9.71 -6.24
C PRO A 120 -4.43 -10.67 -6.52
N THR A 121 -4.26 -11.92 -6.08
CA THR A 121 -5.31 -12.95 -6.13
C THR A 121 -5.98 -13.18 -4.77
N ILE A 122 -5.47 -12.52 -3.72
CA ILE A 122 -5.95 -12.60 -2.34
C ILE A 122 -6.07 -11.16 -1.84
N TRP A 123 -7.21 -10.84 -1.23
CA TRP A 123 -7.52 -9.51 -0.72
C TRP A 123 -7.51 -9.49 0.81
N ASP A 124 -7.37 -8.31 1.40
CA ASP A 124 -7.15 -8.19 2.84
C ASP A 124 -8.44 -8.20 3.66
N GLY A 125 -9.59 -7.90 3.02
CA GLY A 125 -10.87 -7.81 3.70
C GLY A 125 -11.85 -8.90 3.28
N GLY A 126 -12.66 -9.36 4.23
CA GLY A 126 -13.63 -10.43 4.03
C GLY A 126 -14.45 -10.69 5.29
N THR A 127 -15.43 -11.58 5.20
CA THR A 127 -16.32 -11.88 6.34
C THR A 127 -15.54 -12.34 7.57
N GLY A 128 -15.64 -11.56 8.66
CA GLY A 128 -14.95 -11.85 9.92
C GLY A 128 -13.45 -11.59 9.90
N ILE A 129 -12.94 -10.90 8.87
CA ILE A 129 -11.55 -10.47 8.76
C ILE A 129 -11.49 -8.98 9.09
N ALA A 130 -10.57 -8.61 9.99
CA ALA A 130 -10.34 -7.22 10.33
C ALA A 130 -9.61 -6.51 9.19
N LEU A 131 -10.10 -5.33 8.79
CA LEU A 131 -9.48 -4.52 7.73
C LEU A 131 -8.89 -3.23 8.32
N ILE A 132 -7.62 -2.97 8.00
CA ILE A 132 -6.89 -1.79 8.45
C ILE A 132 -7.35 -0.59 7.60
N SER A 133 -7.44 0.60 8.21
CA SER A 133 -7.68 1.85 7.48
C SER A 133 -6.51 2.17 6.54
N LEU A 134 -6.74 3.05 5.57
CA LEU A 134 -5.66 3.58 4.73
C LEU A 134 -4.58 4.21 5.61
N GLN A 135 -3.33 3.96 5.26
CA GLN A 135 -2.15 4.50 5.92
C GLN A 135 -1.40 5.41 4.94
N GLU A 136 -0.88 6.54 5.41
CA GLU A 136 -0.02 7.39 4.59
C GLU A 136 1.27 6.65 4.21
N ASN A 137 1.79 6.94 3.02
CA ASN A 137 2.95 6.29 2.40
C ASN A 137 2.79 4.81 2.05
N HIS A 138 1.61 4.23 2.22
CA HIS A 138 1.31 2.88 1.75
C HIS A 138 0.76 2.90 0.31
N VAL A 139 1.03 1.82 -0.42
CA VAL A 139 0.43 1.55 -1.72
C VAL A 139 -0.68 0.52 -1.58
N TYR A 140 -1.83 0.81 -2.18
CA TYR A 140 -2.97 -0.07 -2.23
C TYR A 140 -3.27 -0.49 -3.66
N ILE A 141 -3.66 -1.75 -3.86
CA ILE A 141 -4.33 -2.20 -5.08
C ILE A 141 -5.81 -2.36 -4.79
N VAL A 142 -6.66 -1.86 -5.69
CA VAL A 142 -8.11 -1.97 -5.60
C VAL A 142 -8.71 -2.48 -6.90
N LYS A 143 -9.79 -3.24 -6.78
CA LYS A 143 -10.58 -3.64 -7.95
C LYS A 143 -11.53 -2.51 -8.36
N CYS A 144 -11.50 -2.19 -9.64
CA CYS A 144 -12.32 -1.19 -10.31
C CYS A 144 -13.39 -1.92 -11.17
N LYS A 145 -14.40 -1.20 -11.65
CA LYS A 145 -15.48 -1.79 -12.46
C LYS A 145 -14.97 -2.36 -13.78
N ASP A 146 -13.94 -1.73 -14.34
CA ASP A 146 -13.39 -2.04 -15.65
C ASP A 146 -11.89 -2.38 -15.62
N GLY A 147 -11.34 -2.65 -14.43
CA GLY A 147 -9.92 -2.96 -14.29
C GLY A 147 -9.43 -2.94 -12.85
N TYR A 148 -8.22 -2.44 -12.66
CA TYR A 148 -7.56 -2.31 -11.38
C TYR A 148 -6.83 -0.98 -11.30
N ALA A 149 -6.81 -0.40 -10.10
CA ALA A 149 -5.99 0.74 -9.79
C ALA A 149 -5.00 0.36 -8.69
N ALA A 150 -3.79 0.91 -8.77
CA ALA A 150 -2.89 0.98 -7.65
C ALA A 150 -2.69 2.44 -7.29
N PHE A 151 -2.70 2.78 -6.00
CA PHE A 151 -2.48 4.14 -5.55
C PHE A 151 -1.61 4.23 -4.31
N LEU A 152 -0.69 5.19 -4.30
CA LEU A 152 0.08 5.63 -3.15
C LEU A 152 -0.72 6.67 -2.38
N VAL A 153 -0.92 6.45 -1.08
CA VAL A 153 -1.58 7.43 -0.21
C VAL A 153 -0.57 8.50 0.22
N LYS A 154 -0.79 9.74 -0.23
CA LYS A 154 0.07 10.89 0.11
C LYS A 154 -0.37 11.58 1.40
N SER A 155 -1.67 11.72 1.62
CA SER A 155 -2.22 12.32 2.83
C SER A 155 -3.68 11.92 3.06
N ILE A 156 -4.10 11.87 4.33
CA ILE A 156 -5.49 11.57 4.72
C ILE A 156 -6.05 12.72 5.56
N ASP A 157 -7.19 13.28 5.13
CA ASP A 157 -7.98 14.20 5.94
C ASP A 157 -9.12 13.43 6.63
N LEU A 158 -9.06 13.32 7.97
CA LEU A 158 -10.06 12.58 8.76
C LEU A 158 -11.38 13.35 8.95
N ASP A 159 -11.40 14.67 8.76
CA ASP A 159 -12.60 15.49 8.91
C ASP A 159 -13.46 15.43 7.64
N THR A 160 -12.82 15.44 6.46
CA THR A 160 -13.50 15.41 5.15
C THR A 160 -13.51 14.05 4.47
N TRP A 161 -12.67 13.12 4.95
CA TRP A 161 -12.41 11.79 4.36
C TRP A 161 -11.77 11.86 2.97
N ASP A 162 -11.22 13.02 2.62
CA ASP A 162 -10.44 13.21 1.40
C ASP A 162 -9.09 12.49 1.55
N VAL A 163 -8.69 11.77 0.50
CA VAL A 163 -7.40 11.08 0.44
C VAL A 163 -6.66 11.54 -0.81
N ALA A 164 -5.53 12.22 -0.64
CA ALA A 164 -4.68 12.60 -1.75
C ALA A 164 -3.80 11.43 -2.15
N VAL A 165 -3.74 11.13 -3.45
CA VAL A 165 -3.02 9.96 -3.98
C VAL A 165 -2.25 10.28 -5.25
N ASP A 166 -1.26 9.44 -5.53
CA ASP A 166 -0.80 9.18 -6.90
C ASP A 166 -1.30 7.79 -7.29
N TYR A 167 -1.78 7.62 -8.53
CA TYR A 167 -2.31 6.34 -8.97
C TYR A 167 -1.88 5.93 -10.38
N ILE A 168 -1.89 4.63 -10.62
CA ILE A 168 -1.82 4.01 -11.95
C ILE A 168 -3.05 3.12 -12.15
N TYR A 169 -3.49 2.97 -13.39
CA TYR A 169 -4.66 2.18 -13.75
C TYR A 169 -4.32 1.22 -14.90
N THR A 170 -4.94 0.05 -14.87
CA THR A 170 -4.90 -0.93 -15.95
C THR A 170 -6.28 -1.56 -16.15
N SER A 171 -6.73 -1.65 -17.40
CA SER A 171 -7.89 -2.48 -17.78
C SER A 171 -7.50 -3.94 -18.03
N GLY A 172 -6.21 -4.28 -17.83
CA GLY A 172 -5.62 -5.58 -18.11
C GLY A 172 -5.51 -6.46 -16.87
N THR A 173 -4.57 -7.41 -16.93
CA THR A 173 -4.28 -8.36 -15.85
C THR A 173 -2.95 -8.07 -15.14
N SER A 174 -2.32 -6.94 -15.46
CA SER A 174 -1.03 -6.47 -14.95
C SER A 174 -0.94 -4.95 -15.09
N PHE A 175 -0.10 -4.32 -14.27
CA PHE A 175 0.24 -2.89 -14.38
C PHE A 175 1.31 -2.65 -15.43
#